data_AF-A0A552KJ61-F1
#
_entry.id   AF-A0A552KJ61-F1
#
_cell.length_a   1.000
_cell.length_b   1.000
_cell.length_c   1.000
_cell.angle_alpha   90.00
_cell.angle_beta   90.00
_cell.angle_gamma   90.00
#
_symmetry.space_group_name_H-M   'P 1'
#
loop_
_entity.id
_entity.type
_entity.pdbx_description
1 polymer ?
#
loop_
_entity_poly.entity_id
_entity_poly.type
_entity_poly.pdbx_seq_one_letter_code
_entity_poly.pdbx_strand_id
1 'polypeptide(L)'
;MISQKIPAEVTLVLDKIKKKLPGNYLLLLCLLLLLILGGILPNLISGHWSWLDQARIGNIQKMQALQKSGIELSDLKTINQSQGEIGEGKWSVQLVETPEGKRITVLLKPQIYYKNQPGLEWSDISSISRWNQGETTELSIPTRSGGKATARFYRAWTQNTFAVVQWYAWLGGGHYDSSVWYWLDQWAQLKRQRVPWIAVSLVIPLEPTKELQTLTPFALNLAKEVQSNLEQNVLSQLTSLPESKKEK
;
A
#
# COMPACT_ATOMS: atom_id res chain seq x y z
N MET A 1 37.44 -45.47 -36.76
CA MET A 1 37.40 -45.22 -35.31
C MET A 1 38.40 -44.12 -34.98
N ILE A 2 37.97 -42.87 -34.84
CA ILE A 2 38.85 -41.76 -34.46
C ILE A 2 38.51 -41.41 -33.02
N SER A 3 39.38 -41.82 -32.10
CA SER A 3 39.32 -41.43 -30.70
C SER A 3 39.78 -39.98 -30.60
N GLN A 4 38.83 -39.05 -30.51
CA GLN A 4 39.13 -37.66 -30.17
C GLN A 4 39.58 -37.61 -28.71
N LYS A 5 40.89 -37.63 -28.49
CA LYS A 5 41.48 -37.30 -27.19
C LYS A 5 41.16 -35.84 -26.88
N ILE A 6 40.48 -35.64 -25.76
CA ILE A 6 40.22 -34.32 -25.18
C ILE A 6 41.58 -33.61 -25.01
N PRO A 7 41.74 -32.38 -25.53
CA PRO A 7 43.01 -31.66 -25.45
C PRO A 7 43.42 -31.41 -24.00
N ALA A 8 44.71 -31.57 -23.70
CA ALA A 8 45.27 -31.55 -22.35
C ALA A 8 44.93 -30.27 -21.56
N GLU A 9 44.68 -29.15 -22.27
CA GLU A 9 44.27 -27.88 -21.69
C GLU A 9 42.86 -27.94 -21.07
N VAL A 10 41.93 -28.66 -21.70
CA VAL A 10 40.56 -28.84 -21.19
C VAL A 10 40.57 -29.73 -19.94
N THR A 11 41.42 -30.75 -19.91
CA THR A 11 41.59 -31.59 -18.71
C THR A 11 42.19 -30.81 -17.54
N LEU A 12 43.08 -29.85 -17.79
CA LEU A 12 43.74 -29.05 -16.74
C LEU A 12 42.78 -28.01 -16.13
N VAL A 13 41.89 -27.44 -16.93
CA VAL A 13 40.80 -26.56 -16.45
C VAL A 13 39.80 -27.36 -15.60
N LEU A 14 39.39 -28.55 -16.06
CA LEU A 14 38.51 -29.45 -15.30
C LEU A 14 39.13 -29.93 -13.98
N ASP A 15 40.44 -30.21 -13.97
CA ASP A 15 41.14 -30.70 -12.77
C ASP A 15 41.42 -29.57 -11.76
N LYS A 16 41.61 -28.33 -12.23
CA LYS A 16 41.64 -27.12 -11.37
C LYS A 16 40.28 -26.82 -10.74
N ILE A 17 39.19 -26.97 -11.50
CA ILE A 17 37.82 -26.81 -11.00
C ILE A 17 37.50 -27.88 -9.94
N LYS A 18 38.01 -29.10 -10.10
CA LYS A 18 37.83 -30.20 -9.12
C LYS A 18 38.48 -29.97 -7.75
N LYS A 19 39.50 -29.11 -7.64
CA LYS A 19 40.31 -29.03 -6.40
C LYS A 19 40.00 -27.90 -5.43
N LYS A 20 39.12 -26.94 -5.73
CA LYS A 20 38.78 -25.85 -4.77
C LYS A 20 37.37 -25.24 -4.95
N LEU A 21 36.35 -26.04 -5.19
CA LEU A 21 34.97 -25.60 -4.99
C LEU A 21 34.42 -26.30 -3.75
N PRO A 22 34.53 -25.70 -2.55
CA PRO A 22 33.90 -26.26 -1.37
C PRO A 22 32.40 -26.47 -1.62
N GLY A 23 31.80 -27.49 -1.01
CA GLY A 23 30.45 -27.99 -1.34
C GLY A 23 29.36 -26.91 -1.39
N ASN A 24 29.54 -25.80 -0.67
CA ASN A 24 28.66 -24.63 -0.71
C ASN A 24 28.55 -24.01 -2.11
N TYR A 25 29.63 -24.01 -2.92
CA TYR A 25 29.57 -23.49 -4.29
C TYR A 25 28.84 -24.43 -5.25
N LEU A 26 28.94 -25.74 -5.04
CA LEU A 26 28.15 -26.72 -5.80
C LEU A 26 26.66 -26.60 -5.46
N LEU A 27 26.33 -26.38 -4.19
CA LEU A 27 24.97 -26.11 -3.75
C LEU A 27 24.43 -24.79 -4.34
N LEU A 28 25.22 -23.72 -4.30
CA LEU A 28 24.90 -22.43 -4.92
C LEU A 28 24.73 -22.55 -6.43
N LEU A 29 25.58 -23.33 -7.10
CA LEU A 29 25.48 -23.56 -8.54
C LEU A 29 24.20 -24.33 -8.89
N CYS A 30 23.85 -25.35 -8.11
CA CYS A 30 22.59 -26.09 -8.28
C CYS A 30 21.37 -25.19 -8.02
N LEU A 31 21.41 -24.34 -6.99
CA LEU A 31 20.35 -23.38 -6.70
C LEU A 31 20.20 -22.37 -7.85
N LEU A 32 21.31 -21.84 -8.36
CA LEU A 32 21.33 -20.91 -9.48
C LEU A 32 20.78 -21.55 -10.76
N LEU A 33 21.18 -22.80 -11.05
CA LEU A 33 20.66 -23.56 -12.19
C LEU A 33 19.15 -23.80 -12.08
N LEU A 34 18.65 -24.13 -10.89
CA LEU A 34 17.21 -24.28 -10.64
C LEU A 34 16.45 -22.97 -10.85
N LEU A 35 17.01 -21.83 -10.41
CA LEU A 35 16.42 -20.51 -10.65
C LEU A 35 16.41 -20.12 -12.13
N ILE A 36 17.47 -20.45 -12.87
CA ILE A 36 17.57 -20.18 -14.31
C ILE A 36 16.62 -21.09 -15.10
N LEU A 37 16.60 -22.39 -14.82
CA LEU A 37 15.76 -23.38 -15.50
C LEU A 37 14.28 -23.20 -15.17
N GLY A 38 13.94 -22.86 -13.94
CA GLY A 38 12.55 -22.60 -13.51
C GLY A 38 12.05 -21.20 -13.85
N GLY A 39 12.93 -20.20 -13.92
CA GLY A 39 12.57 -18.80 -14.15
C GLY A 39 12.71 -18.35 -15.60
N ILE A 40 13.88 -18.56 -16.21
CA ILE A 40 14.27 -17.91 -17.47
C ILE A 40 13.85 -18.73 -18.69
N LEU A 41 14.13 -20.04 -18.70
CA LEU A 41 13.93 -20.88 -19.88
C LEU A 41 12.47 -21.00 -20.36
N PRO A 42 11.44 -21.14 -19.50
CA PRO A 42 10.05 -21.26 -19.96
C PRO A 42 9.57 -20.02 -20.72
N ASN A 43 10.05 -18.84 -20.31
CA ASN A 43 9.62 -17.57 -20.86
C ASN A 43 10.42 -17.13 -22.10
N LEU A 44 11.64 -17.63 -22.27
CA LEU A 44 12.43 -17.42 -23.49
C LEU A 44 11.81 -18.14 -24.70
N ILE A 45 11.23 -19.32 -24.49
CA ILE A 45 10.60 -20.15 -25.53
C ILE A 45 9.19 -19.64 -25.84
N SER A 46 8.45 -19.17 -24.83
CA SER A 46 7.10 -18.66 -25.04
C SER A 46 7.10 -17.24 -25.63
N GLY A 47 8.10 -16.39 -25.34
CA GLY A 47 8.11 -14.98 -25.74
C GLY A 47 7.21 -14.07 -24.89
N HIS A 48 6.57 -14.62 -23.85
CA HIS A 48 5.69 -13.89 -22.93
C HIS A 48 6.37 -13.85 -21.56
N TRP A 49 6.91 -12.69 -21.18
CA TRP A 49 7.52 -12.51 -19.86
C TRP A 49 6.44 -12.28 -18.80
N SER A 50 6.01 -13.36 -18.13
CA SER A 50 4.94 -13.28 -17.13
C SER A 50 5.25 -12.40 -15.90
N TRP A 51 6.50 -11.96 -15.71
CA TRP A 51 6.88 -10.99 -14.67
C TRP A 51 6.85 -9.53 -15.13
N LEU A 52 6.80 -9.25 -16.45
CA LEU A 52 6.63 -7.90 -16.96
C LEU A 52 5.16 -7.45 -16.82
N ASP A 53 4.22 -8.38 -16.94
CA ASP A 53 2.80 -8.15 -16.71
C ASP A 53 2.46 -8.18 -15.22
N GLN A 54 2.69 -7.04 -14.56
CA GLN A 54 2.19 -6.82 -13.22
C GLN A 54 0.65 -6.79 -13.22
N ALA A 55 0.07 -7.48 -12.25
CA ALA A 55 -1.37 -7.50 -12.06
C ALA A 55 -1.92 -6.08 -11.92
N ARG A 56 -3.00 -5.80 -12.66
CA ARG A 56 -3.70 -4.53 -12.60
C ARG A 56 -4.63 -4.50 -11.40
N ILE A 57 -4.96 -3.29 -10.98
CA ILE A 57 -5.93 -3.04 -9.92
C ILE A 57 -7.31 -2.88 -10.57
N GLY A 58 -8.28 -3.73 -10.20
CA GLY A 58 -9.62 -3.73 -10.79
C GLY A 58 -10.48 -2.50 -10.42
N ASN A 59 -10.20 -1.84 -9.30
CA ASN A 59 -11.00 -0.74 -8.75
C ASN A 59 -10.48 0.68 -9.09
N ILE A 60 -9.63 0.84 -10.12
CA ILE A 60 -9.07 2.17 -10.49
C ILE A 60 -10.15 3.21 -10.78
N GLN A 61 -11.26 2.84 -11.43
CA GLN A 61 -12.37 3.78 -11.68
C GLN A 61 -13.00 4.28 -10.38
N LYS A 62 -13.18 3.40 -9.39
CA LYS A 62 -13.68 3.76 -8.05
C LYS A 62 -12.68 4.63 -7.29
N MET A 63 -11.38 4.34 -7.43
CA MET A 63 -10.30 5.16 -6.86
C MET A 63 -10.30 6.59 -7.45
N GLN A 64 -10.50 6.73 -8.75
CA GLN A 64 -10.63 8.03 -9.40
C GLN A 64 -11.90 8.77 -9.00
N ALA A 65 -13.02 8.06 -8.85
CA ALA A 65 -14.27 8.64 -8.33
C ALA A 65 -14.07 9.14 -6.89
N LEU A 66 -13.48 8.32 -6.01
CA LEU A 66 -13.13 8.70 -4.64
C LEU A 66 -12.27 9.97 -4.58
N GLN A 67 -11.28 10.09 -5.46
CA GLN A 67 -10.44 11.28 -5.54
C GLN A 67 -11.24 12.55 -5.88
N LYS A 68 -12.36 12.41 -6.59
CA LYS A 68 -13.20 13.51 -7.06
C LYS A 68 -14.38 13.82 -6.17
N SER A 69 -14.94 12.83 -5.47
CA SER A 69 -16.18 12.98 -4.69
C SER A 69 -15.99 12.84 -3.18
N GLY A 70 -14.85 12.32 -2.71
CA GLY A 70 -14.69 11.95 -1.31
C GLY A 70 -15.62 10.81 -0.90
N ILE A 71 -16.02 10.80 0.37
CA ILE A 71 -16.87 9.77 0.98
C ILE A 71 -18.08 10.40 1.68
N GLU A 72 -19.16 9.64 1.77
CA GLU A 72 -20.30 9.99 2.60
C GLU A 72 -20.10 9.46 4.02
N LEU A 73 -20.40 10.30 5.02
CA LEU A 73 -20.33 10.00 6.45
C LEU A 73 -21.72 10.25 7.04
N SER A 74 -22.19 9.34 7.89
CA SER A 74 -23.58 9.22 8.31
C SER A 74 -23.99 10.39 9.20
N ASP A 75 -23.14 10.73 10.18
CA ASP A 75 -23.44 11.75 11.18
C ASP A 75 -22.78 13.11 10.87
N LEU A 76 -22.06 13.23 9.75
CA LEU A 76 -21.28 14.41 9.40
C LEU A 76 -21.72 14.98 8.06
N LYS A 77 -22.04 16.27 8.05
CA LYS A 77 -22.46 16.96 6.83
C LYS A 77 -21.24 17.43 6.05
N THR A 78 -21.13 17.05 4.79
CA THR A 78 -20.12 17.62 3.89
C THR A 78 -20.44 19.08 3.57
N ILE A 79 -19.53 19.98 3.97
CA ILE A 79 -19.63 21.42 3.73
C ILE A 79 -18.89 21.81 2.45
N ASN A 80 -17.74 21.20 2.23
CA ASN A 80 -16.94 21.42 1.04
C ASN A 80 -16.28 20.11 0.61
N GLN A 81 -16.16 19.93 -0.70
CA GLN A 81 -15.42 18.84 -1.29
C GLN A 81 -14.68 19.38 -2.52
N SER A 82 -13.39 19.08 -2.60
CA SER A 82 -12.53 19.51 -3.70
C SER A 82 -11.34 18.56 -3.87
N GLN A 83 -10.53 18.80 -4.91
CA GLN A 83 -9.25 18.15 -5.09
C GLN A 83 -8.14 19.13 -4.71
N GLY A 84 -7.15 18.66 -3.94
CA GLY A 84 -5.97 19.44 -3.56
C GLY A 84 -4.69 18.72 -3.96
N GLU A 85 -3.65 19.47 -4.31
CA GLU A 85 -2.31 18.93 -4.51
C GLU A 85 -1.53 19.03 -3.21
N ILE A 86 -1.08 17.89 -2.69
CA ILE A 86 -0.25 17.80 -1.48
C ILE A 86 0.89 16.84 -1.79
N GLY A 87 2.12 17.38 -1.84
CA GLY A 87 3.31 16.65 -2.27
C GLY A 87 3.14 16.12 -3.69
N GLU A 88 3.50 14.85 -3.89
CA GLU A 88 3.32 14.18 -5.19
C GLU A 88 1.92 13.58 -5.31
N GLY A 89 0.98 14.37 -5.82
CA GLY A 89 -0.30 13.88 -6.33
C GLY A 89 -1.53 14.58 -5.76
N LYS A 90 -2.67 14.19 -6.32
CA LYS A 90 -3.98 14.77 -6.01
C LYS A 90 -4.65 14.01 -4.87
N TRP A 91 -5.15 14.76 -3.91
CA TRP A 91 -5.92 14.31 -2.77
C TRP A 91 -7.38 14.73 -2.95
N SER A 92 -8.31 13.89 -2.51
CA SER A 92 -9.65 14.37 -2.17
C SER A 92 -9.56 15.09 -0.83
N VAL A 93 -9.98 16.35 -0.82
CA VAL A 93 -10.04 17.21 0.37
C VAL A 93 -11.51 17.47 0.68
N GLN A 94 -11.96 16.96 1.80
CA GLN A 94 -13.36 17.06 2.21
C GLN A 94 -13.44 17.71 3.60
N LEU A 95 -14.18 18.81 3.69
CA LEU A 95 -14.50 19.48 4.94
C LEU A 95 -15.89 19.04 5.37
N VAL A 96 -15.97 18.34 6.50
CA VAL A 96 -17.21 17.87 7.09
C VAL A 96 -17.48 18.56 8.42
N GLU A 97 -18.74 18.71 8.79
CA GLU A 97 -19.16 19.40 10.01
C GLU A 97 -20.00 18.47 10.88
N THR A 98 -19.69 18.44 12.17
CA THR A 98 -20.49 17.74 13.18
C THR A 98 -21.78 18.51 13.48
N PRO A 99 -22.80 17.87 14.07
CA PRO A 99 -24.02 18.56 14.50
C PRO A 99 -23.76 19.73 15.46
N GLU A 100 -22.66 19.67 16.23
CA GLU A 100 -22.21 20.72 17.15
C GLU A 100 -21.38 21.82 16.47
N GLY A 101 -21.27 21.80 15.14
CA GLY A 101 -20.56 22.83 14.34
C GLY A 101 -19.05 22.66 14.27
N LYS A 102 -18.48 21.52 14.68
CA LYS A 102 -17.03 21.28 14.58
C LYS A 102 -16.67 20.84 13.18
N ARG A 103 -15.66 21.49 12.58
CA ARG A 103 -15.23 21.21 11.20
C ARG A 103 -14.02 20.30 11.16
N ILE A 104 -14.14 19.18 10.48
CA ILE A 104 -13.14 18.13 10.36
C ILE A 104 -12.69 18.06 8.91
N THR A 105 -11.38 17.98 8.68
CA THR A 105 -10.84 17.78 7.34
C THR A 105 -10.52 16.31 7.13
N VAL A 106 -11.11 15.71 6.11
CA VAL A 106 -10.85 14.34 5.65
C VAL A 106 -10.05 14.43 4.37
N LEU A 107 -8.84 13.88 4.39
CA LEU A 107 -7.93 13.82 3.26
C LEU A 107 -7.80 12.38 2.81
N LEU A 108 -8.04 12.11 1.53
CA LEU A 108 -7.93 10.78 0.92
C LEU A 108 -7.02 10.81 -0.31
N LYS A 109 -5.95 10.02 -0.31
CA LYS A 109 -5.10 9.79 -1.50
C LYS A 109 -5.28 8.36 -1.99
N PRO A 110 -6.11 8.14 -3.02
CA PRO A 110 -6.25 6.82 -3.59
C PRO A 110 -5.08 6.46 -4.51
N GLN A 111 -4.80 5.16 -4.62
CA GLN A 111 -3.86 4.61 -5.59
C GLN A 111 -4.42 4.69 -7.02
N ILE A 112 -4.18 5.81 -7.70
CA ILE A 112 -4.69 6.05 -9.08
C ILE A 112 -3.91 5.32 -10.17
N TYR A 113 -2.75 4.76 -9.84
CA TYR A 113 -1.96 3.94 -10.75
C TYR A 113 -1.44 2.70 -10.03
N TYR A 114 -1.55 1.54 -10.68
CA TYR A 114 -1.31 0.25 -10.05
C TYR A 114 0.13 0.04 -9.56
N LYS A 115 1.12 0.82 -10.04
CA LYS A 115 2.49 0.76 -9.52
C LYS A 115 2.77 1.70 -8.36
N ASN A 116 1.88 2.64 -8.07
CA ASN A 116 2.09 3.59 -6.98
C ASN A 116 2.13 2.85 -5.64
N GLN A 117 3.11 3.18 -4.82
CA GLN A 117 3.31 2.62 -3.48
C GLN A 117 3.13 3.73 -2.44
N PRO A 118 2.63 3.42 -1.24
CA PRO A 118 2.58 4.38 -0.14
C PRO A 118 3.99 4.68 0.37
N GLY A 119 4.22 5.87 0.92
CA GLY A 119 5.47 6.16 1.64
C GLY A 119 5.78 7.62 1.93
N LEU A 120 5.24 8.56 1.15
CA LEU A 120 5.59 9.98 1.28
C LEU A 120 4.43 10.84 1.81
N GLU A 121 3.22 10.28 1.86
CA GLU A 121 1.99 11.02 2.15
C GLU A 121 2.02 11.75 3.50
N TRP A 122 2.59 11.08 4.49
CA TRP A 122 2.75 11.58 5.85
C TRP A 122 3.74 12.74 5.96
N SER A 123 4.89 12.61 5.30
CA SER A 123 5.88 13.69 5.24
C SER A 123 5.34 14.88 4.46
N ASP A 124 4.62 14.63 3.36
CA ASP A 124 4.04 15.67 2.50
C ASP A 124 3.01 16.50 3.28
N ILE A 125 2.09 15.85 4.00
CA ILE A 125 1.11 16.53 4.85
C ILE A 125 1.79 17.34 5.94
N SER A 126 2.79 16.77 6.62
CA SER A 126 3.50 17.50 7.68
C SER A 126 4.24 18.73 7.16
N SER A 127 4.85 18.60 5.98
CA SER A 127 5.64 19.67 5.35
C SER A 127 4.76 20.83 4.90
N ILE A 128 3.61 20.55 4.27
CA ILE A 128 2.69 21.60 3.83
C ILE A 128 1.96 22.26 5.00
N SER A 129 1.63 21.49 6.04
CA SER A 129 0.91 21.99 7.22
C SER A 129 1.79 22.82 8.14
N ARG A 130 3.12 22.64 8.08
CA ARG A 130 4.12 23.31 8.93
C ARG A 130 3.80 23.21 10.43
N TRP A 131 3.16 22.12 10.83
CA TRP A 131 2.77 21.91 12.22
C TRP A 131 3.89 21.27 13.03
N ASN A 132 3.85 21.52 14.33
CA ASN A 132 4.59 20.70 15.28
C ASN A 132 3.76 19.47 15.61
N GLN A 133 4.43 18.36 15.87
CA GLN A 133 3.80 17.08 16.21
C GLN A 133 4.21 16.68 17.63
N GLY A 134 3.23 16.23 18.40
CA GLY A 134 3.41 15.69 19.74
C GLY A 134 3.68 14.18 19.71
N GLU A 135 3.56 13.56 20.88
CA GLU A 135 3.70 12.12 21.01
C GLU A 135 2.68 11.38 20.12
N THR A 136 3.15 10.29 19.53
CA THR A 136 2.34 9.44 18.65
C THR A 136 1.90 8.19 19.40
N THR A 137 0.59 7.96 19.36
CA THR A 137 -0.07 6.77 19.88
C THR A 137 -0.70 5.99 18.74
N GLU A 138 -1.05 4.73 18.96
CA GLU A 138 -1.71 3.90 17.95
C GLU A 138 -3.20 3.74 18.24
N LEU A 139 -4.01 3.81 17.19
CA LEU A 139 -5.43 3.49 17.20
C LEU A 139 -5.67 2.23 16.39
N SER A 140 -6.23 1.21 17.05
CA SER A 140 -6.65 -0.03 16.42
C SER A 140 -8.09 0.10 15.91
N ILE A 141 -8.26 0.31 14.62
CA ILE A 141 -9.54 0.47 13.92
C ILE A 141 -10.06 -0.92 13.50
N PRO A 142 -11.23 -1.37 13.98
CA PRO A 142 -11.81 -2.61 13.49
C PRO A 142 -12.31 -2.46 12.05
N THR A 143 -12.04 -3.47 11.22
CA THR A 143 -12.49 -3.49 9.82
C THR A 143 -13.79 -4.27 9.67
N ARG A 144 -14.52 -4.03 8.58
CA ARG A 144 -15.75 -4.76 8.28
C ARG A 144 -15.48 -6.22 7.94
N SER A 145 -14.35 -6.51 7.32
CA SER A 145 -13.93 -7.87 6.95
C SER A 145 -13.37 -8.69 8.12
N GLY A 146 -13.41 -8.18 9.36
CA GLY A 146 -13.00 -8.90 10.57
C GLY A 146 -11.51 -8.77 10.95
N GLY A 147 -10.72 -8.03 10.18
CA GLY A 147 -9.35 -7.63 10.52
C GLY A 147 -9.28 -6.31 11.28
N LYS A 148 -8.07 -5.74 11.37
CA LYS A 148 -7.80 -4.46 12.05
C LYS A 148 -6.88 -3.58 11.21
N ALA A 149 -7.11 -2.28 11.25
CA ALA A 149 -6.21 -1.26 10.71
C ALA A 149 -5.54 -0.50 11.87
N THR A 150 -4.23 -0.32 11.80
CA THR A 150 -3.47 0.44 12.81
C THR A 150 -3.20 1.85 12.30
N ALA A 151 -3.79 2.85 12.93
CA ALA A 151 -3.55 4.25 12.61
C ALA A 151 -2.61 4.89 13.63
N ARG A 152 -1.79 5.82 13.17
CA ARG A 152 -1.07 6.73 14.06
C ARG A 152 -1.99 7.86 14.49
N PHE A 153 -1.94 8.21 15.75
CA PHE A 153 -2.79 9.20 16.39
C PHE A 153 -1.96 10.12 17.27
N TYR A 154 -1.95 11.41 16.93
CA TYR A 154 -1.10 12.38 17.60
C TYR A 154 -1.75 13.76 17.64
N ARG A 155 -1.28 14.59 18.57
CA ARG A 155 -1.60 16.01 18.61
C ARG A 155 -0.68 16.75 17.64
N ALA A 156 -1.22 17.66 16.86
CA ALA A 156 -0.46 18.59 16.04
C ALA A 156 -0.87 20.04 16.32
N TRP A 157 0.06 21.00 16.20
CA TRP A 157 -0.26 22.41 16.43
C TRP A 157 0.52 23.39 15.54
N THR A 158 -0.18 24.45 15.14
CA THR A 158 0.38 25.68 14.56
C THR A 158 -0.14 26.87 15.37
N GLN A 159 -1.05 27.67 14.81
CA GLN A 159 -1.88 28.63 15.54
C GLN A 159 -3.07 27.94 16.22
N ASN A 160 -3.53 26.83 15.64
CA ASN A 160 -4.61 25.99 16.16
C ASN A 160 -4.06 24.62 16.54
N THR A 161 -4.76 23.93 17.45
CA THR A 161 -4.41 22.57 17.85
C THR A 161 -5.36 21.56 17.19
N PHE A 162 -4.81 20.44 16.75
CA PHE A 162 -5.52 19.39 16.05
C PHE A 162 -5.14 18.02 16.63
N ALA A 163 -6.07 17.10 16.54
CA ALA A 163 -5.81 15.68 16.65
C ALA A 163 -5.79 15.08 15.24
N VAL A 164 -4.75 14.32 14.94
CA VAL A 164 -4.49 13.79 13.60
C VAL A 164 -4.50 12.27 13.65
N VAL A 165 -5.33 11.64 12.80
CA VAL A 165 -5.40 10.19 12.64
C VAL A 165 -5.00 9.82 11.22
N GLN A 166 -3.99 8.96 11.07
CA GLN A 166 -3.42 8.64 9.77
C GLN A 166 -3.12 7.15 9.58
N TRP A 167 -3.51 6.60 8.43
CA TRP A 167 -3.19 5.23 8.03
C TRP A 167 -3.35 5.03 6.52
N TYR A 168 -2.70 4.00 5.99
CA TYR A 168 -3.00 3.47 4.67
C TYR A 168 -4.07 2.38 4.83
N ALA A 169 -5.22 2.57 4.19
CA ALA A 169 -6.35 1.64 4.19
C ALA A 169 -6.25 0.65 3.04
N TRP A 170 -6.51 -0.64 3.29
CA TRP A 170 -6.74 -1.68 2.28
C TRP A 170 -7.84 -2.62 2.74
N LEU A 171 -8.27 -3.57 1.89
CA LEU A 171 -9.38 -4.46 2.24
C LEU A 171 -9.00 -5.37 3.43
N GLY A 172 -9.76 -5.29 4.52
CA GLY A 172 -9.58 -6.10 5.71
C GLY A 172 -8.41 -5.68 6.60
N GLY A 173 -7.79 -4.52 6.34
CA GLY A 173 -6.72 -4.01 7.19
C GLY A 173 -6.27 -2.60 6.86
N GLY A 174 -5.16 -2.22 7.48
CA GLY A 174 -4.53 -0.95 7.27
C GLY A 174 -3.36 -0.73 8.21
N HIS A 175 -2.44 0.14 7.86
CA HIS A 175 -1.33 0.48 8.72
C HIS A 175 -0.78 1.87 8.39
N TYR A 176 -0.27 2.61 9.37
CA TYR A 176 0.38 3.90 9.14
C TYR A 176 1.78 3.76 8.52
N ASP A 177 2.50 2.68 8.86
CA ASP A 177 3.76 2.34 8.20
C ASP A 177 3.52 1.65 6.84
N SER A 178 4.09 2.22 5.79
CA SER A 178 4.05 1.68 4.42
C SER A 178 4.78 0.34 4.28
N SER A 179 5.73 0.03 5.16
CA SER A 179 6.48 -1.24 5.14
C SER A 179 5.56 -2.45 5.31
N VAL A 180 4.50 -2.31 6.11
CA VAL A 180 3.50 -3.37 6.33
C VAL A 180 2.72 -3.65 5.05
N TRP A 181 2.31 -2.60 4.33
CA TRP A 181 1.67 -2.74 3.03
C TRP A 181 2.63 -3.37 2.01
N TYR A 182 3.90 -2.94 2.00
CA TYR A 182 4.89 -3.45 1.04
C TYR A 182 4.98 -4.98 1.11
N TRP A 183 5.16 -5.55 2.30
CA TRP A 183 5.22 -7.01 2.46
C TRP A 183 3.91 -7.70 2.09
N LEU A 184 2.77 -7.12 2.45
CA LEU A 184 1.46 -7.65 2.06
C LEU A 184 1.28 -7.70 0.54
N ASP A 185 1.68 -6.64 -0.18
CA ASP A 185 1.63 -6.59 -1.64
C ASP A 185 2.63 -7.57 -2.28
N GLN A 186 3.82 -7.75 -1.72
CA GLN A 186 4.78 -8.77 -2.20
C GLN A 186 4.17 -10.18 -2.17
N TRP A 187 3.50 -10.55 -1.07
CA TRP A 187 2.82 -11.85 -0.97
C TRP A 187 1.64 -11.97 -1.94
N ALA A 188 0.89 -10.90 -2.14
CA ALA A 188 -0.21 -10.88 -3.10
C ALA A 188 0.28 -11.03 -4.56
N GLN A 189 1.44 -10.44 -4.88
CA GLN A 189 2.04 -10.54 -6.21
C GLN A 189 2.42 -11.97 -6.59
N LEU A 190 2.75 -12.84 -5.61
CA LEU A 190 2.96 -14.28 -5.86
C LEU A 190 1.71 -14.97 -6.43
N LYS A 191 0.51 -14.44 -6.12
CA LYS A 191 -0.77 -14.90 -6.64
C LYS A 191 -1.25 -14.08 -7.84
N ARG A 192 -0.39 -13.26 -8.43
CA ARG A 192 -0.73 -12.29 -9.49
C ARG A 192 -1.86 -11.35 -9.08
N GLN A 193 -1.82 -10.89 -7.83
CA GLN A 193 -2.74 -9.90 -7.28
C GLN A 193 -1.97 -8.68 -6.78
N ARG A 194 -2.67 -7.57 -6.62
CA ARG A 194 -2.15 -6.36 -5.97
C ARG A 194 -3.08 -5.97 -4.83
N VAL A 195 -2.52 -5.39 -3.79
CA VAL A 195 -3.27 -4.89 -2.65
C VAL A 195 -3.51 -3.40 -2.87
N PRO A 196 -4.73 -2.99 -3.28
CA PRO A 196 -5.03 -1.57 -3.43
C PRO A 196 -4.95 -0.86 -2.09
N TRP A 197 -4.44 0.37 -2.09
CA TRP A 197 -4.33 1.19 -0.89
C TRP A 197 -4.87 2.61 -1.07
N ILE A 198 -5.24 3.23 0.04
CA ILE A 198 -5.70 4.62 0.13
C ILE A 198 -5.07 5.26 1.36
N ALA A 199 -4.31 6.35 1.22
CA ALA A 199 -3.87 7.10 2.39
C ALA A 199 -5.04 7.90 2.94
N VAL A 200 -5.27 7.78 4.25
CA VAL A 200 -6.31 8.49 4.98
C VAL A 200 -5.66 9.38 6.01
N SER A 201 -6.01 10.66 6.02
CA SER A 201 -5.64 11.60 7.08
C SER A 201 -6.87 12.35 7.57
N LEU A 202 -7.19 12.19 8.84
CA LEU A 202 -8.25 12.91 9.53
C LEU A 202 -7.62 14.01 10.37
N VAL A 203 -8.04 15.25 10.15
CA VAL A 203 -7.60 16.42 10.94
C VAL A 203 -8.80 16.93 11.70
N ILE A 204 -8.80 16.67 13.01
CA ILE A 204 -9.91 16.96 13.91
C ILE A 204 -9.51 18.13 14.81
N PRO A 205 -10.28 19.22 14.91
CA PRO A 205 -9.99 20.31 15.84
C PRO A 205 -9.92 19.82 17.29
N LEU A 206 -8.90 20.26 18.01
CA LEU A 206 -8.70 19.96 19.42
C LEU A 206 -8.50 21.25 20.20
N GLU A 207 -9.20 21.39 21.32
CA GLU A 207 -8.96 22.53 22.22
C GLU A 207 -7.55 22.41 22.83
N PRO A 208 -6.75 23.50 22.89
CA PRO A 208 -5.35 23.42 23.33
C PRO A 208 -5.17 22.83 24.74
N THR A 209 -6.15 23.05 25.62
CA THR A 209 -6.16 22.58 27.01
C THR A 209 -6.61 21.13 27.16
N LYS A 210 -7.29 20.55 26.16
CA LYS A 210 -7.85 19.19 26.25
C LYS A 210 -6.85 18.14 25.80
N GLU A 211 -6.64 17.14 26.63
CA GLU A 211 -5.80 15.98 26.32
C GLU A 211 -6.29 15.21 25.08
N LEU A 212 -5.34 14.65 24.33
CA LEU A 212 -5.62 13.90 23.10
C LEU A 212 -6.53 12.69 23.38
N GLN A 213 -6.34 12.05 24.54
CA GLN A 213 -7.06 10.86 24.99
C GLN A 213 -8.57 11.09 25.11
N THR A 214 -9.00 12.33 25.40
CA THR A 214 -10.42 12.68 25.49
C THR A 214 -11.14 12.55 24.15
N LEU A 215 -10.41 12.67 23.04
CA LEU A 215 -10.96 12.58 21.69
C LEU A 215 -10.87 11.17 21.11
N THR A 216 -10.15 10.25 21.77
CA THR A 216 -9.94 8.87 21.29
C THR A 216 -11.24 8.16 20.86
N PRO A 217 -12.34 8.17 21.64
CA PRO A 217 -13.57 7.49 21.23
C PRO A 217 -14.16 8.06 19.95
N PHE A 218 -14.16 9.39 19.81
CA PHE A 218 -14.66 10.07 18.62
C PHE A 218 -13.77 9.78 17.39
N ALA A 219 -12.45 9.92 17.56
CA ALA A 219 -11.48 9.64 16.51
C ALA A 219 -11.56 8.19 16.01
N LEU A 220 -11.72 7.24 16.93
CA LEU A 220 -11.88 5.81 16.61
C LEU A 220 -13.18 5.53 15.84
N ASN A 221 -14.30 6.11 16.28
CA ASN A 221 -15.59 5.93 15.59
C ASN A 221 -15.55 6.51 14.17
N LEU A 222 -15.03 7.71 14.00
CA LEU A 222 -14.86 8.33 12.69
C LEU A 222 -13.93 7.49 11.81
N ALA A 223 -12.78 7.05 12.34
CA ALA A 223 -11.84 6.24 11.58
C ALA A 223 -12.44 4.88 11.16
N LYS A 224 -13.25 4.26 12.04
CA LYS A 224 -14.00 3.03 11.74
C LYS A 224 -15.01 3.26 10.61
N GLU A 225 -15.75 4.36 10.65
CA GLU A 225 -16.71 4.70 9.61
C GLU A 225 -16.02 4.91 8.25
N VAL A 226 -14.92 5.68 8.24
CA VAL A 226 -14.10 5.90 7.04
C VAL A 226 -13.58 4.58 6.50
N GLN A 227 -12.95 3.74 7.32
CA GLN A 227 -12.45 2.43 6.91
C GLN A 227 -13.57 1.56 6.32
N SER A 228 -14.73 1.50 6.99
CA SER A 228 -15.88 0.71 6.54
C SER A 228 -16.42 1.21 5.19
N ASN A 229 -16.51 2.52 4.99
CA ASN A 229 -16.94 3.12 3.73
C ASN A 229 -15.97 2.76 2.59
N LEU A 230 -14.67 2.93 2.82
CA LEU A 230 -13.63 2.60 1.84
C LEU A 230 -13.66 1.11 1.47
N GLU A 231 -13.83 0.22 2.45
CA GLU A 231 -13.95 -1.22 2.23
C GLU A 231 -15.17 -1.58 1.38
N GLN A 232 -16.34 -1.03 1.75
CA GLN A 232 -17.59 -1.33 1.07
C GLN A 232 -17.60 -0.80 -0.37
N ASN A 233 -17.27 0.47 -0.54
CA ASN A 233 -17.55 1.20 -1.78
C ASN A 233 -16.38 1.12 -2.76
N VAL A 234 -15.14 1.05 -2.27
CA VAL A 234 -13.93 1.20 -3.10
C VAL A 234 -13.10 -0.08 -3.14
N LEU A 235 -12.76 -0.67 -2.00
CA LEU A 235 -11.74 -1.74 -1.89
C LEU A 235 -12.29 -3.16 -2.05
N SER A 236 -13.62 -3.36 -2.03
CA SER A 236 -14.29 -4.67 -2.10
C SER A 236 -14.07 -5.49 -3.39
N GLN A 237 -13.44 -4.93 -4.43
CA GLN A 237 -13.14 -5.63 -5.68
C GLN A 237 -11.68 -6.12 -5.71
N LEU A 238 -11.40 -7.22 -5.00
CA LEU A 238 -10.18 -8.00 -5.26
C LEU A 238 -10.31 -8.67 -6.62
N THR A 239 -9.38 -8.38 -7.53
CA THR A 239 -9.46 -8.84 -8.91
C THR A 239 -9.17 -10.34 -8.98
N SER A 240 -10.15 -11.14 -9.41
CA SER A 240 -9.91 -12.44 -10.03
C SER A 240 -9.35 -12.22 -11.45
N LEU A 241 -8.51 -13.16 -11.89
CA LEU A 241 -7.87 -13.16 -13.22
C LEU A 241 -8.90 -12.87 -14.33
N PRO A 242 -8.52 -12.13 -15.40
CA PRO A 242 -9.33 -12.14 -16.61
C PRO A 242 -9.41 -13.60 -17.10
N GLU A 243 -10.62 -14.14 -17.19
CA GLU A 243 -10.84 -15.37 -17.95
C GLU A 243 -10.25 -15.15 -19.33
N SER A 244 -9.31 -16.03 -19.73
CA SER A 244 -8.88 -16.07 -21.12
C SER A 244 -10.14 -16.25 -21.96
N LYS A 245 -10.51 -15.23 -22.73
CA LYS A 245 -11.42 -15.41 -23.86
C LYS A 245 -10.83 -16.55 -24.68
N LYS A 246 -11.45 -17.73 -24.62
CA LYS A 246 -11.30 -18.72 -25.68
C LYS A 246 -11.98 -18.10 -26.90
N GLU A 247 -11.19 -17.51 -27.78
CA GLU A 247 -11.64 -17.24 -29.13
C GLU A 247 -12.07 -18.58 -29.75
N LYS A 248 -13.26 -18.56 -30.35
CA LYS A 248 -13.83 -19.64 -31.14
C LYS A 248 -13.19 -19.66 -32.51
#